data_AF-A0A1Q7GJ99-F1
#
_entry.id   AF-A0A1Q7GJ99-F1
#
_cell.length_a   1.000
_cell.length_b   1.000
_cell.length_c   1.000
_cell.angle_alpha   90.00
_cell.angle_beta   90.00
_cell.angle_gamma   90.00
#
_symmetry.space_group_name_H-M   'P 1'
#
loop_
_entity.id
_entity.type
_entity.pdbx_description
1 polymer ?
#
loop_
_entity_poly.entity_id
_entity_poly.type
_entity_poly.pdbx_seq_one_letter_code
_entity_poly.pdbx_strand_id
1 'polypeptide(L)'
;ASPILMRAPDKQLFIIERTTNGNVVHYDAHLDGSGHLDPREPVIVYWTMGSANGKRQALNFLERTRAYGIHLRTKSPSHYVLTVVSQKRVEIEVYEEDGQVRAETTIDGHRAYLQKIFANIDSSFLLPKVNYVELFGTDVMSGINCSQKILPD
;
A
#
# COMPACT_ATOMS: atom_id res chain seq x y z
N ALA A 1 -2.08 -26.16 24.79
CA ALA A 1 -2.46 -25.70 23.44
C ALA A 1 -2.90 -24.26 23.56
N SER A 2 -2.13 -23.32 23.00
CA SER A 2 -2.55 -21.91 22.96
C SER A 2 -3.71 -21.78 21.99
N PRO A 3 -4.79 -21.06 22.33
CA PRO A 3 -5.90 -20.89 21.40
C PRO A 3 -5.37 -20.15 20.18
N ILE A 4 -5.56 -20.76 19.00
CA ILE A 4 -5.39 -20.07 17.73
C ILE A 4 -6.48 -19.00 17.74
N LEU A 5 -6.11 -17.76 18.07
CA LEU A 5 -6.92 -16.59 17.81
C LEU A 5 -7.31 -16.66 16.33
N MET A 6 -8.59 -16.91 16.05
CA MET A 6 -9.14 -16.72 14.72
C MET A 6 -8.94 -15.24 14.37
N ARG A 7 -7.86 -14.94 13.65
CA ARG A 7 -7.53 -13.60 13.17
C ARG A 7 -8.64 -13.13 12.24
N ALA A 8 -9.13 -11.91 12.43
CA ALA A 8 -9.99 -11.27 11.44
C ALA A 8 -9.24 -11.17 10.10
N PRO A 9 -9.91 -11.30 8.94
CA PRO A 9 -9.24 -11.17 7.66
C PRO A 9 -8.69 -9.74 7.49
N ASP A 10 -7.43 -9.64 7.08
CA ASP A 10 -6.78 -8.36 6.78
C ASP A 10 -7.58 -7.60 5.70
N LYS A 11 -7.74 -6.27 5.87
CA LYS A 11 -8.48 -5.43 4.91
C LYS A 11 -7.50 -4.75 3.97
N GLN A 12 -7.65 -4.94 2.67
CA GLN A 12 -6.77 -4.33 1.67
C GLN A 12 -6.87 -2.80 1.72
N LEU A 13 -5.72 -2.13 1.85
CA LEU A 13 -5.62 -0.68 1.76
C LEU A 13 -5.35 -0.26 0.32
N PHE A 14 -4.24 -0.71 -0.25
CA PHE A 14 -3.87 -0.44 -1.64
C PHE A 14 -2.89 -1.49 -2.15
N ILE A 15 -2.64 -1.46 -3.45
CA ILE A 15 -1.68 -2.35 -4.10
C ILE A 15 -0.63 -1.57 -4.89
N ILE A 16 0.50 -2.24 -5.17
CA ILE A 16 1.46 -1.79 -6.17
C ILE A 16 1.58 -2.82 -7.29
N GLU A 17 1.32 -2.34 -8.51
CA GLU A 17 1.52 -3.07 -9.76
C GLU A 17 2.68 -2.44 -10.55
N ARG A 18 3.25 -3.21 -11.47
CA ARG A 18 4.30 -2.71 -12.36
C ARG A 18 4.27 -3.39 -13.72
N THR A 19 4.89 -2.76 -14.70
CA THR A 19 5.00 -3.31 -16.07
C THR A 19 5.82 -4.58 -16.17
N THR A 20 6.77 -4.83 -15.25
CA THR A 20 7.77 -5.90 -15.43
C THR A 20 7.20 -7.32 -15.30
N ASN A 21 6.12 -7.51 -14.53
CA ASN A 21 5.42 -8.78 -14.38
C ASN A 21 4.07 -8.59 -13.67
N GLY A 22 3.25 -9.64 -13.64
CA GLY A 22 1.95 -9.65 -12.96
C GLY A 22 1.99 -9.90 -11.45
N ASN A 23 3.15 -9.76 -10.77
CA ASN A 23 3.19 -9.87 -9.31
C ASN A 23 2.76 -8.56 -8.67
N VAL A 24 1.88 -8.65 -7.67
CA VAL A 24 1.27 -7.50 -7.00
C VAL A 24 1.80 -7.40 -5.58
N VAL A 25 2.22 -6.20 -5.15
CA VAL A 25 2.47 -5.96 -3.71
C VAL A 25 1.17 -5.51 -3.08
N HIS A 26 0.75 -6.18 -2.02
CA HIS A 26 -0.40 -5.80 -1.22
C HIS A 26 0.05 -5.09 0.05
N TYR A 27 -0.72 -4.07 0.42
CA TYR A 27 -0.63 -3.36 1.69
C TYR A 27 -2.00 -3.52 2.34
N ASP A 28 -2.06 -4.36 3.37
CA ASP A 28 -3.30 -4.64 4.07
C ASP A 28 -3.24 -4.08 5.48
N ALA A 29 -4.36 -3.56 5.96
CA ALA A 29 -4.55 -3.20 7.36
C ALA A 29 -4.53 -4.46 8.22
N HIS A 30 -3.70 -4.44 9.25
CA HIS A 30 -3.62 -5.51 10.22
C HIS A 30 -4.45 -5.13 11.45
N LEU A 31 -5.46 -5.95 11.70
CA LEU A 31 -6.41 -5.73 12.78
C LEU A 31 -6.09 -6.65 13.97
N ASP A 32 -6.27 -6.13 15.18
CA ASP A 32 -6.16 -6.89 16.40
C ASP A 32 -7.42 -7.75 16.66
N GLY A 33 -7.43 -8.46 17.79
CA GLY A 33 -8.56 -9.33 18.16
C GLY A 33 -9.88 -8.59 18.42
N SER A 34 -9.86 -7.26 18.54
CA SER A 34 -11.04 -6.41 18.67
C SER A 34 -11.47 -5.76 17.35
N GLY A 35 -10.74 -5.99 16.27
CA GLY A 35 -11.06 -5.47 14.93
C GLY A 35 -10.54 -4.06 14.67
N HIS A 36 -9.69 -3.52 15.55
CA HIS A 36 -9.02 -2.23 15.39
C HIS A 36 -7.60 -2.42 14.85
N LEU A 37 -7.01 -1.38 14.25
CA LEU A 37 -5.63 -1.40 13.79
C LEU A 37 -4.67 -1.82 14.92
N ASP A 38 -3.86 -2.86 14.69
CA ASP A 38 -2.85 -3.28 15.67
C ASP A 38 -1.77 -2.19 15.77
N PRO A 39 -1.61 -1.54 16.93
CA PRO A 39 -0.67 -0.43 17.07
C PRO A 39 0.81 -0.84 16.95
N ARG A 40 1.12 -2.14 17.00
CA ARG A 40 2.49 -2.65 16.84
C ARG A 40 2.88 -2.85 15.38
N GLU A 41 1.92 -3.21 14.54
CA GLU A 41 2.11 -3.45 13.12
C GLU A 41 0.79 -3.17 12.41
N PRO A 42 0.43 -1.90 12.13
CA PRO A 42 -0.91 -1.56 11.61
C PRO A 42 -1.07 -1.91 10.12
N VAL A 43 0.03 -2.16 9.41
CA VAL A 43 0.03 -2.49 7.97
C VAL A 43 0.98 -3.64 7.70
N ILE A 44 0.48 -4.68 7.02
CA ILE A 44 1.25 -5.82 6.54
C ILE A 44 1.53 -5.64 5.04
N VAL A 45 2.76 -5.93 4.62
CA VAL A 45 3.19 -5.81 3.22
C VAL A 45 3.71 -7.15 2.69
N TYR A 46 3.18 -7.59 1.55
CA TYR A 46 3.54 -8.88 0.95
C TYR A 46 3.32 -8.91 -0.58
N TRP A 47 3.94 -9.87 -1.24
CA TRP A 47 3.70 -10.21 -2.65
C TRP A 47 2.54 -11.18 -2.81
N THR A 48 1.74 -10.99 -3.85
CA THR A 48 0.92 -12.03 -4.48
C THR A 48 1.51 -12.36 -5.84
N MET A 49 1.88 -13.63 -6.06
CA MET A 49 2.55 -14.06 -7.29
C MET A 49 1.54 -14.37 -8.40
N GLY A 50 1.55 -13.57 -9.47
CA GLY A 50 0.57 -13.69 -10.56
C GLY A 50 0.65 -15.01 -11.33
N SER A 51 1.84 -15.61 -11.42
CA SER A 51 2.07 -16.89 -12.11
C SER A 51 1.86 -18.13 -11.24
N ALA A 52 1.63 -17.98 -9.93
CA ALA A 52 1.60 -19.09 -8.98
C ALA A 52 0.29 -19.15 -8.16
N ASN A 53 -0.85 -19.06 -8.85
CA ASN A 53 -2.20 -19.10 -8.26
C ASN A 53 -2.41 -18.11 -7.10
N GLY A 54 -1.74 -16.95 -7.14
CA GLY A 54 -1.86 -15.93 -6.10
C GLY A 54 -1.18 -16.28 -4.77
N LYS A 55 -0.14 -17.14 -4.78
CA LYS A 55 0.64 -17.43 -3.58
C LYS A 55 1.16 -16.15 -2.92
N ARG A 56 0.89 -15.98 -1.63
CA ARG A 56 1.46 -14.90 -0.81
C ARG A 56 2.93 -15.17 -0.47
N GLN A 57 3.77 -14.16 -0.55
CA GLN A 57 5.19 -14.22 -0.18
C GLN A 57 5.62 -12.95 0.54
N ALA A 58 6.37 -13.09 1.65
CA ALA A 58 6.92 -11.95 2.36
C ALA A 58 7.98 -11.22 1.52
N LEU A 59 8.12 -9.91 1.72
CA LEU A 59 9.23 -9.14 1.16
C LEU A 59 10.56 -9.64 1.72
N ASN A 60 11.55 -9.83 0.85
CA ASN A 60 12.92 -10.06 1.32
C ASN A 60 13.53 -8.76 1.90
N PHE A 61 14.71 -8.88 2.53
CA PHE A 61 15.36 -7.74 3.18
C PHE A 61 15.65 -6.57 2.23
N LEU A 62 16.09 -6.86 0.99
CA LEU A 62 16.41 -5.82 0.02
C LEU A 62 15.15 -5.10 -0.47
N GLU A 63 14.11 -5.85 -0.82
CA GLU A 63 12.81 -5.30 -1.23
C GLU A 63 12.21 -4.42 -0.14
N ARG A 64 12.26 -4.88 1.11
CA ARG A 64 11.77 -4.15 2.28
C ARG A 64 12.56 -2.85 2.50
N THR A 65 13.87 -2.86 2.33
CA THR A 65 14.72 -1.69 2.66
C THR A 65 14.92 -0.72 1.50
N ARG A 66 14.64 -1.11 0.25
CA ARG A 66 14.93 -0.30 -0.95
C ARG A 66 13.73 0.02 -1.83
N ALA A 67 12.63 -0.70 -1.73
CA ALA A 67 11.52 -0.54 -2.67
C ALA A 67 10.14 -0.51 -2.00
N TYR A 68 9.69 -1.65 -1.47
CA TYR A 68 8.29 -1.89 -1.10
C TYR A 68 8.03 -1.91 0.40
N GLY A 69 9.07 -1.80 1.24
CA GLY A 69 8.82 -1.58 2.65
C GLY A 69 8.19 -0.22 2.92
N ILE A 70 7.82 -0.02 4.18
CA ILE A 70 7.14 1.19 4.64
C ILE A 70 7.89 1.83 5.80
N HIS A 71 7.77 3.15 5.88
CA HIS A 71 7.98 3.91 7.10
C HIS A 71 6.61 4.29 7.65
N LEU A 72 6.41 4.07 8.95
CA LEU A 72 5.19 4.43 9.66
C LEU A 72 5.51 5.41 10.78
N ARG A 73 4.71 6.46 10.89
CA ARG A 73 4.70 7.36 12.04
C ARG A 73 3.29 7.45 12.60
N THR A 74 3.18 7.47 13.92
CA THR A 74 1.88 7.67 14.59
C THR A 74 1.51 9.15 14.54
N LYS A 75 0.33 9.48 14.03
CA LYS A 75 -0.23 10.85 14.03
C LYS A 75 -1.11 11.06 15.26
N SER A 76 -1.95 10.09 15.58
CA SER A 76 -2.79 10.03 16.78
C SER A 76 -3.16 8.55 17.08
N PRO A 77 -3.87 8.24 18.17
CA PRO A 77 -4.35 6.87 18.40
C PRO A 77 -5.12 6.35 17.17
N SER A 78 -4.77 5.15 16.71
CA SER A 78 -5.36 4.50 15.52
C SER A 78 -5.28 5.30 14.22
N HIS A 79 -4.35 6.26 14.12
CA HIS A 79 -4.09 7.05 12.93
C HIS A 79 -2.59 7.13 12.67
N TYR A 80 -2.17 6.59 11.53
CA TYR A 80 -0.78 6.53 11.11
C TYR A 80 -0.56 7.30 9.82
N VAL A 81 0.64 7.80 9.62
CA VAL A 81 1.09 8.21 8.29
C VAL A 81 2.12 7.20 7.80
N LEU A 82 1.82 6.62 6.64
CA LEU A 82 2.61 5.65 5.92
C LEU A 82 3.34 6.35 4.77
N THR A 83 4.58 5.96 4.55
CA THR A 83 5.34 6.28 3.34
C THR A 83 5.97 5.00 2.81
N VAL A 84 5.74 4.69 1.53
CA VAL A 84 6.44 3.57 0.87
C VAL A 84 7.88 3.99 0.59
N VAL A 85 8.85 3.11 0.85
CA VAL A 85 10.30 3.41 0.71
C VAL A 85 10.65 4.02 -0.66
N SER A 86 10.02 3.53 -1.73
CA SER A 86 10.20 4.03 -3.10
C SER A 86 9.35 5.27 -3.44
N GLN A 87 8.33 5.61 -2.66
CA GLN A 87 7.38 6.71 -2.92
C GLN A 87 7.45 7.77 -1.83
N LYS A 88 8.64 8.31 -1.58
CA LYS A 88 8.91 9.23 -0.45
C LYS A 88 8.10 10.53 -0.46
N ARG A 89 7.54 10.92 -1.61
CA ARG A 89 6.74 12.13 -1.80
C ARG A 89 5.24 11.92 -1.58
N VAL A 90 4.82 10.66 -1.40
CA VAL A 90 3.42 10.28 -1.22
C VAL A 90 3.24 9.89 0.23
N GLU A 91 2.67 10.81 1.01
CA GLU A 91 2.22 10.51 2.36
C GLU A 91 0.81 9.93 2.32
N ILE A 92 0.62 8.80 3.01
CA ILE A 92 -0.64 8.05 3.03
C ILE A 92 -1.13 8.00 4.47
N GLU A 93 -2.26 8.63 4.76
CA GLU A 93 -2.91 8.55 6.06
C GLU A 93 -3.67 7.21 6.16
N VAL A 94 -3.40 6.44 7.21
CA VAL A 94 -4.05 5.15 7.49
C VAL A 94 -4.83 5.28 8.80
N TYR A 95 -6.14 5.21 8.71
CA TYR A 95 -7.04 5.43 9.85
C TYR A 95 -8.35 4.64 9.69
N GLU A 96 -9.08 4.49 10.80
CA GLU A 96 -10.42 3.92 10.82
C GLU A 96 -11.50 4.99 10.62
N GLU A 97 -12.46 4.71 9.74
CA GLU A 97 -13.63 5.54 9.46
C GLU A 97 -14.82 4.63 9.14
N ASP A 98 -15.95 4.84 9.82
CA ASP A 98 -17.18 4.05 9.64
C ASP A 98 -16.99 2.53 9.65
N GLY A 99 -16.09 2.04 10.52
CA GLY A 99 -15.76 0.61 10.65
C GLY A 99 -14.92 0.04 9.50
N GLN A 100 -14.40 0.89 8.61
CA GLN A 100 -13.45 0.55 7.56
C GLN A 100 -12.10 1.19 7.83
N VAL A 101 -11.02 0.52 7.45
CA VAL A 101 -9.70 1.17 7.43
C VAL A 101 -9.51 1.80 6.06
N ARG A 102 -9.11 3.07 6.05
CA ARG A 102 -8.84 3.87 4.86
C ARG A 102 -7.34 4.05 4.69
N ALA A 103 -6.90 4.08 3.44
CA ALA A 103 -5.63 4.69 3.05
C ALA A 103 -5.97 5.92 2.22
N GLU A 104 -5.68 7.11 2.74
CA GLU A 104 -5.98 8.38 2.10
C GLU A 104 -4.69 9.10 1.70
N THR A 105 -4.68 9.70 0.52
CA THR A 105 -3.60 10.60 0.09
C THR A 105 -4.15 11.73 -0.75
N THR A 106 -3.29 12.62 -1.21
CA THR A 106 -3.65 13.63 -2.20
C THR A 106 -3.39 13.08 -3.60
N ILE A 107 -4.43 13.06 -4.44
CA ILE A 107 -4.35 12.69 -5.86
C ILE A 107 -4.88 13.87 -6.66
N ASP A 108 -4.02 14.47 -7.48
CA ASP A 108 -4.35 15.62 -8.34
C ASP A 108 -4.94 16.82 -7.57
N GLY A 109 -4.44 17.06 -6.35
CA GLY A 109 -4.90 18.15 -5.48
C GLY A 109 -6.15 17.83 -4.65
N HIS A 110 -6.72 16.63 -4.80
CA HIS A 110 -7.90 16.19 -4.07
C HIS A 110 -7.57 15.13 -3.02
N ARG A 111 -8.29 15.13 -1.89
CA ARG A 111 -8.23 14.03 -0.92
C ARG A 111 -8.88 12.80 -1.55
N ALA A 112 -8.16 11.69 -1.62
CA ALA A 112 -8.64 10.47 -2.26
C ALA A 112 -8.26 9.23 -1.45
N TYR A 113 -9.17 8.26 -1.40
CA TYR A 113 -8.84 6.92 -0.93
C TYR A 113 -7.99 6.22 -1.99
N LEU A 114 -6.72 5.98 -1.66
CA LEU A 114 -5.76 5.33 -2.53
C LEU A 114 -6.15 3.86 -2.71
N GLN A 115 -6.14 3.39 -3.95
CA GLN A 115 -6.44 2.00 -4.29
C GLN A 115 -5.24 1.32 -4.93
N LYS A 116 -4.51 2.03 -5.79
CA LYS A 116 -3.39 1.48 -6.52
C LYS A 116 -2.30 2.51 -6.79
N ILE A 117 -1.07 2.05 -6.70
CA ILE A 117 0.10 2.70 -7.30
C ILE A 117 0.58 1.84 -8.46
N PHE A 118 0.68 2.40 -9.66
CA PHE A 118 1.21 1.71 -10.83
C PHE A 118 2.59 2.27 -11.17
N ALA A 119 3.60 1.41 -11.23
CA ALA A 119 4.94 1.80 -11.65
C ALA A 119 5.20 1.37 -13.11
N ASN A 120 5.40 2.34 -14.00
CA ASN A 120 5.90 2.07 -15.34
C ASN A 120 7.42 1.99 -15.30
N ILE A 121 7.94 0.79 -15.57
CA ILE A 121 9.36 0.49 -15.52
C ILE A 121 9.81 0.01 -16.89
N ASP A 122 10.86 0.64 -17.41
CA ASP A 122 11.63 0.18 -18.55
C ASP A 122 12.76 -0.74 -18.07
N SER A 123 12.74 -1.97 -18.54
CA SER A 123 13.75 -2.99 -18.26
C SER A 123 14.63 -3.33 -19.46
N SER A 124 14.62 -2.51 -20.52
CA SER A 124 15.51 -2.67 -21.68
C SER A 124 16.98 -2.36 -21.36
N PHE A 125 17.25 -1.68 -20.24
CA PHE A 125 18.59 -1.35 -19.77
C PHE A 125 19.03 -2.28 -18.61
N LEU A 126 20.36 -2.32 -18.36
CA LEU A 126 20.95 -3.12 -17.28
C LEU A 126 20.40 -2.74 -15.89
N LEU A 127 20.07 -1.46 -15.69
CA LEU A 127 19.39 -0.96 -14.50
C LEU A 127 17.94 -0.60 -14.84
N PRO A 128 16.96 -1.09 -14.07
CA PRO A 128 15.56 -0.72 -14.27
C PRO A 128 15.38 0.80 -14.14
N LYS A 129 14.74 1.40 -15.14
CA LYS A 129 14.40 2.83 -15.13
C LYS A 129 12.91 2.97 -14.88
N VAL A 130 12.54 3.71 -13.84
CA VAL A 130 11.13 4.12 -13.65
C VAL A 130 10.86 5.27 -14.62
N ASN A 131 9.87 5.12 -15.50
CA ASN A 131 9.45 6.19 -16.41
C ASN A 131 8.45 7.12 -15.74
N TYR A 132 7.49 6.55 -15.00
CA TYR A 132 6.53 7.28 -14.17
C TYR A 132 5.90 6.34 -13.13
N VAL A 133 5.29 6.95 -12.13
CA VAL A 133 4.38 6.31 -11.19
C VAL A 133 3.01 6.95 -11.36
N GLU A 134 1.93 6.18 -11.26
CA GLU A 134 0.58 6.72 -11.30
C GLU A 134 -0.22 6.24 -10.09
N LEU A 135 -0.77 7.20 -9.34
CA LEU A 135 -1.68 6.95 -8.22
C LEU A 135 -3.10 6.85 -8.78
N PHE A 136 -3.85 5.87 -8.31
CA PHE A 136 -5.27 5.70 -8.60
C PHE A 136 -6.05 5.59 -7.30
N GLY A 137 -7.16 6.29 -7.23
CA GLY A 137 -8.04 6.25 -6.08
C GLY A 137 -9.43 6.77 -6.39
N THR A 138 -10.20 6.97 -5.32
CA THR A 138 -11.53 7.55 -5.37
C THR A 138 -11.54 8.81 -4.53
N ASP A 139 -11.94 9.95 -5.12
CA ASP A 139 -12.06 11.22 -4.41
C ASP A 139 -13.05 11.10 -3.25
N VAL A 140 -12.64 11.57 -2.07
CA VAL A 140 -13.39 11.38 -0.81
C VAL A 140 -14.73 12.12 -0.84
N MET A 141 -14.80 13.26 -1.53
CA MET A 141 -16.00 14.12 -1.52
C MET A 141 -17.05 13.69 -2.54
N SER A 142 -16.62 13.39 -3.76
CA SER A 142 -17.48 13.09 -4.91
C SER A 142 -17.70 11.59 -5.13
N GLY A 143 -16.82 10.74 -4.59
CA GLY A 143 -16.84 9.30 -4.87
C GLY A 143 -16.43 8.93 -6.30
N ILE A 144 -15.87 9.88 -7.06
CA ILE A 144 -15.43 9.67 -8.45
C ILE A 144 -13.98 9.20 -8.47
N ASN A 145 -13.65 8.29 -9.40
CA ASN A 145 -12.28 7.85 -9.59
C ASN A 145 -11.38 9.00 -10.08
N CYS A 146 -10.20 9.11 -9.49
CA CYS A 146 -9.18 10.08 -9.86
C CYS A 146 -7.82 9.38 -10.02
N SER A 147 -6.92 9.99 -10.80
CA SER A 147 -5.54 9.54 -10.90
C SER A 147 -4.56 10.69 -11.00
N GLN A 148 -3.32 10.44 -10.61
CA GLN A 148 -2.23 11.41 -10.72
C GLN A 148 -0.96 10.71 -11.17
N LYS A 149 -0.39 11.19 -12.28
CA LYS A 149 0.91 10.74 -12.78
C LYS A 149 2.03 11.57 -12.16
N ILE A 150 3.04 10.89 -11.63
CA ILE A 150 4.22 11.44 -10.99
C ILE A 150 5.43 11.01 -11.82
N LEU A 151 6.21 11.98 -12.29
CA LEU A 151 7.46 11.73 -12.98
C LEU A 151 8.61 11.57 -11.96
N PRO A 152 9.60 10.71 -12.23
CA PRO A 152 10.84 10.67 -11.48
C PRO A 152 11.58 12.01 -11.60
N ASP A 153 12.44 12.30 -10.62
CA ASP A 153 13.36 13.43 -10.66
C ASP A 153 14.46 13.28 -11.73
#